data_AF-A0A1B8PHW8-F1
#
_entry.id   AF-A0A1B8PHW8-F1
#
_cell.length_a   1.000
_cell.length_b   1.000
_cell.length_c   1.000
_cell.angle_alpha   90.00
_cell.angle_beta   90.00
_cell.angle_gamma   90.00
#
_symmetry.space_group_name_H-M   'P 1'
#
loop_
_entity.id
_entity.type
_entity.pdbx_description
1 polymer ?
#
loop_
_entity_poly.entity_id
_entity_poly.type
_entity_poly.pdbx_seq_one_letter_code
_entity_poly.pdbx_strand_id
1 'polypeptide(L)' 'MDGTEIYGVKGDISPHYELTLTIERTNGTIDEVPVTCRLDSDAEVKTYKAGGVLQQFAGEFLEQVQLDLIK' A
#
# COMPACT_ATOMS: atom_id res chain seq x y z
N MET A 1 -12.03 -19.77 4.55
CA MET A 1 -11.15 -18.82 5.24
C MET A 1 -11.73 -18.70 6.62
N ASP A 2 -11.15 -19.41 7.57
CA ASP A 2 -11.64 -19.49 8.95
C ASP A 2 -11.04 -18.41 9.85
N GLY A 3 -10.12 -17.60 9.30
CA GLY A 3 -9.53 -16.44 9.96
C GLY A 3 -8.31 -16.79 10.81
N THR A 4 -7.87 -18.05 10.80
CA THR A 4 -6.64 -18.50 11.46
C THR A 4 -5.40 -18.40 10.57
N GLU A 5 -5.60 -18.11 9.29
CA GLU A 5 -4.53 -17.99 8.30
C GLU A 5 -3.84 -16.61 8.36
N ILE A 6 -2.56 -16.57 7.99
CA ILE A 6 -1.79 -15.33 7.84
C ILE A 6 -1.89 -14.88 6.38
N TYR A 7 -2.24 -13.61 6.18
CA TYR A 7 -2.40 -13.01 4.85
C TYR A 7 -1.28 -12.02 4.56
N GLY A 8 -0.63 -12.22 3.42
CA GLY A 8 0.37 -11.30 2.88
C GLY A 8 -0.01 -10.85 1.47
N VAL A 9 0.50 -9.70 1.04
CA VAL A 9 0.29 -9.19 -0.31
C VAL A 9 1.65 -8.82 -0.90
N LYS A 10 1.91 -9.28 -2.13
CA LYS A 10 3.13 -9.02 -2.89
C LYS A 10 2.80 -8.39 -4.25
N GLY A 11 3.72 -7.61 -4.80
CA GLY A 11 3.61 -7.00 -6.13
C GLY A 11 3.81 -5.49 -6.11
N ASP A 12 3.79 -4.88 -7.31
CA ASP A 12 3.92 -3.44 -7.49
C ASP A 12 2.62 -2.71 -7.16
N ILE A 13 2.71 -1.73 -6.26
CA ILE A 13 1.57 -0.89 -5.90
C ILE A 13 1.38 0.18 -6.98
N SER A 14 0.45 -0.08 -7.90
CA SER A 14 -0.01 0.85 -8.93
C SER A 14 -1.51 0.66 -9.20
N PRO A 15 -2.18 1.63 -9.85
CA PRO A 15 -3.64 1.60 -9.98
C PRO A 15 -4.11 0.38 -10.77
N HIS A 16 -5.14 -0.31 -10.27
CA HIS A 16 -5.73 -1.51 -10.88
C HIS A 16 -4.76 -2.69 -11.13
N TYR A 17 -3.56 -2.66 -10.56
CA TYR A 17 -2.53 -3.66 -10.80
C TYR A 17 -2.90 -5.03 -10.22
N GLU A 18 -2.44 -6.10 -10.86
CA GLU A 18 -2.57 -7.47 -10.33
C GLU A 18 -1.52 -7.72 -9.24
N LEU A 19 -1.98 -7.96 -8.02
CA LEU A 19 -1.17 -8.31 -6.87
C LEU A 19 -1.32 -9.80 -6.54
N THR A 20 -0.35 -10.34 -5.82
CA THR A 20 -0.39 -11.72 -5.32
C THR A 20 -0.75 -11.71 -3.84
N LEU A 21 -1.92 -12.26 -3.49
CA LEU A 21 -2.31 -12.58 -2.12
C LEU A 21 -1.67 -13.92 -1.72
N THR A 22 -0.81 -13.90 -0.70
CA THR A 22 -0.26 -15.11 -0.09
C THR A 22 -1.09 -15.49 1.13
N ILE A 23 -1.58 -16.72 1.19
CA ILE A 23 -2.36 -17.25 2.30
C ILE A 23 -1.53 -18.35 2.95
N GLU A 24 -0.94 -18.06 4.11
CA GLU A 24 -0.23 -19.05 4.92
C GLU A 24 -1.23 -19.71 5.88
N ARG A 25 -1.46 -21.00 5.65
CA ARG A 25 -2.35 -21.81 6.48
C ARG A 25 -1.65 -22.30 7.72
N THR A 26 -2.44 -22.66 8.73
CA THR A 26 -1.96 -23.24 9.99
C THR A 26 -1.21 -24.57 9.83
N ASN A 27 -1.40 -25.27 8.71
CA ASN A 27 -0.66 -26.48 8.36
C ASN A 27 0.70 -26.21 7.65
N GLY A 28 1.09 -24.94 7.48
CA GLY A 28 2.32 -24.52 6.81
C GLY A 28 2.24 -24.47 5.28
N THR A 29 1.07 -24.73 4.68
CA THR A 29 0.88 -24.55 3.22
C THR A 29 0.71 -23.08 2.89
N ILE A 30 1.29 -22.65 1.76
CA ILE A 30 1.16 -21.29 1.24
C ILE A 30 0.46 -21.38 -0.11
N ASP A 31 -0.68 -20.71 -0.21
CA ASP A 31 -1.36 -20.49 -1.48
C ASP A 31 -1.10 -19.09 -2.00
N GLU A 32 -0.97 -18.96 -3.32
CA GLU A 32 -0.84 -17.68 -4.01
C GLU A 32 -2.05 -17.45 -4.92
N VAL A 33 -2.76 -16.35 -4.71
CA VAL A 33 -4.01 -16.02 -5.42
C VAL A 33 -3.87 -14.63 -6.06
N PRO A 34 -4.13 -14.46 -7.37
CA PRO A 34 -4.13 -13.14 -7.98
C PRO A 34 -5.32 -12.32 -7.48
N VAL A 35 -5.07 -11.07 -7.10
CA VAL A 35 -6.06 -10.11 -6.62
C VAL A 35 -5.84 -8.74 -7.27
N THR A 36 -6.89 -7.97 -7.45
CA THR A 36 -6.81 -6.63 -8.05
C THR A 36 -6.53 -5.56 -6.99
N CYS A 37 -5.52 -4.71 -7.22
CA CYS A 37 -5.30 -3.50 -6.44
C CYS A 37 -6.44 -2.51 -6.67
N ARG A 38 -7.15 -2.13 -5.60
CA ARG A 38 -8.29 -1.19 -5.64
C ARG A 38 -7.90 0.28 -5.42
N LEU A 39 -6.63 0.61 -5.64
CA LEU A 39 -6.23 2.00 -5.81
C LEU A 39 -6.60 2.37 -7.24
N ASP A 40 -7.45 3.38 -7.40
CA ASP A 40 -8.04 3.72 -8.70
C ASP A 40 -7.21 4.83 -9.40
N SER A 41 -6.35 5.55 -8.67
CA SER A 41 -5.53 6.64 -9.18
C SER A 41 -4.12 6.72 -8.57
N ASP A 42 -3.20 7.39 -9.29
CA ASP A 42 -1.84 7.67 -8.79
C ASP A 42 -1.85 8.55 -7.52
N ALA A 43 -2.86 9.41 -7.37
CA ALA A 43 -3.04 10.22 -6.17
C ALA A 43 -3.29 9.34 -4.94
N GLU A 44 -4.15 8.33 -5.07
CA GLU A 44 -4.41 7.36 -4.00
C GLU A 44 -3.19 6.48 -3.71
N VAL A 45 -2.43 6.10 -4.73
CA VAL A 45 -1.15 5.39 -4.55
C VAL A 45 -0.17 6.24 -3.74
N LYS A 46 -0.06 7.54 -4.04
CA LYS A 46 0.77 8.47 -3.26
C LYS A 46 0.31 8.54 -1.80
N THR A 47 -1.00 8.70 -1.58
CA THR A 47 -1.57 8.75 -0.22
C THR A 47 -1.35 7.43 0.54
N TYR A 48 -1.56 6.29 -0.11
CA TYR A 48 -1.31 4.97 0.46
C TYR A 48 0.15 4.82 0.89
N LYS A 49 1.10 5.19 0.01
CA LYS A 49 2.54 5.15 0.31
C LYS A 49 2.96 6.08 1.44
N ALA A 50 2.28 7.23 1.59
CA ALA A 50 2.51 8.14 2.70
C ALA A 50 2.00 7.61 4.05
N GLY A 51 1.23 6.51 4.06
CA GLY A 51 0.60 5.96 5.27
C GLY A 51 -0.73 6.63 5.61
N GLY A 52 -1.33 7.33 4.64
CA GLY A 52 -2.61 8.02 4.80
C GLY A 52 -2.53 9.51 4.44
N VAL A 53 -3.72 10.12 4.37
CA VAL A 53 -3.87 11.50 3.92
C VAL A 53 -3.23 12.50 4.88
N LEU A 54 -3.32 12.26 6.19
CA LEU A 54 -2.77 13.15 7.20
C LEU A 54 -1.23 13.16 7.17
N GLN A 55 -0.65 11.99 6.95
CA GLN A 55 0.79 11.79 6.83
C GLN A 55 1.32 12.45 5.56
N GLN A 56 0.59 12.31 4.44
CA GLN A 56 0.92 13.01 3.20
C GLN A 56 0.93 14.54 3.42
N PHE A 57 -0.13 15.10 4.01
CA PHE A 57 -0.20 16.54 4.27
C PHE A 57 0.89 17.03 5.24
N ALA A 58 1.19 16.27 6.29
CA ALA A 58 2.25 16.63 7.23
C ALA A 58 3.63 16.67 6.54
N GLY A 59 3.92 15.73 5.64
CA GLY A 59 5.13 15.72 4.83
C GLY A 59 5.21 16.92 3.88
N GLU A 60 4.14 17.20 3.14
CA GLU A 60 4.05 18.33 2.22
C GLU A 60 4.21 19.68 2.94
N PHE A 61 3.65 19.82 4.15
CA PHE A 61 3.82 21.01 4.98
C PHE A 61 5.30 21.24 5.37
N LEU A 62 6.02 20.20 5.78
CA LEU A 62 7.45 20.29 6.11
C LEU A 62 8.31 20.64 4.89
N GLU A 63 7.99 20.05 3.73
CA GLU A 63 8.73 20.29 2.49
C GLU A 63 8.56 21.73 1.99
N GLN A 64 7.35 22.30 2.12
CA GLN A 64 7.08 23.71 1.82
C GLN A 64 7.92 24.65 2.69
N VAL A 65 7.94 24.44 4.01
CA VAL A 65 8.75 25.26 4.92
C VAL A 65 10.23 25.19 4.56
N GLN A 66 10.75 24.01 4.20
CA GLN A 66 12.14 23.86 3.79
C GLN A 66 12.46 24.55 2.46
N LEU A 67 11.54 24.55 1.49
CA LEU A 67 11.71 25.27 0.23
C LEU A 67 11.76 26.80 0.41
N ASP A 68 11.00 27.33 1.36
CA ASP A 68 10.98 28.78 1.66
C ASP A 68 12.25 29.27 2.37
N LEU A 69 13.03 28.36 2.98
CA LEU A 69 14.31 28.66 3.64
C LEU A 69 15.51 28.71 2.68
N ILE A 70 15.35 28.23 1.43
CA ILE A 70 16.44 28.08 0.45
C ILE A 70 16.30 29.08 -0.73
N LYS A 71 15.19 29.83 -0.80
CA LYS A 71 14.98 30.92 -1.77
C LYS A 71 15.33 32.27 -1.15
#